data_AF-A0AAE3L0W0-F1
#
_entry.id   AF-A0AAE3L0W0-F1
#
_cell.length_a   1.000
_cell.length_b   1.000
_cell.length_c   1.000
_cell.angle_alpha   90.00
_cell.angle_beta   90.00
_cell.angle_gamma   90.00
#
_symmetry.space_group_name_H-M   'P 1'
#
loop_
_entity.id
_entity.type
_entity.pdbx_description
1 polymer ?
#
loop_
_entity_poly.entity_id
_entity_poly.type
_entity_poly.pdbx_seq_one_letter_code
_entity_poly.pdbx_strand_id
1 'polypeptide(L)'
;MKTTLFSALVAAVLISALLVVYARHQSRVVFVQIQTLESERDALNEEWSRLQLEQSTQAMASRIEGLAREQLDMRSPKPEQLVLVPQ
;
A
#
# COMPACT_ATOMS: atom_id res chain seq x y z
N MET A 1 -59.86 -13.51 -13.93
CA MET A 1 -58.75 -12.91 -14.72
C MET A 1 -58.17 -11.63 -14.12
N LYS A 2 -59.00 -10.65 -13.70
CA LYS A 2 -58.47 -9.37 -13.18
C LYS A 2 -57.73 -9.51 -11.83
N THR A 3 -58.24 -10.37 -10.94
CA THR A 3 -57.63 -10.68 -9.63
C THR A 3 -56.33 -11.46 -9.74
N THR A 4 -56.24 -12.44 -10.65
CA THR A 4 -55.03 -13.23 -10.89
C THR A 4 -53.88 -12.37 -11.45
N LEU A 5 -54.20 -11.39 -12.31
CA LEU A 5 -53.22 -10.42 -12.80
C LEU A 5 -52.70 -9.52 -11.67
N PHE A 6 -53.60 -9.03 -10.82
CA PHE A 6 -53.24 -8.19 -9.68
C PHE A 6 -52.32 -8.94 -8.70
N SER A 7 -52.64 -10.18 -8.34
CA SER A 7 -51.78 -11.01 -7.48
C SER A 7 -50.41 -11.28 -8.09
N ALA A 8 -50.33 -11.50 -9.41
CA ALA A 8 -49.05 -11.71 -10.08
C ALA A 8 -48.17 -10.44 -10.05
N LEU A 9 -48.78 -9.27 -10.23
CA LEU A 9 -48.09 -7.98 -10.15
C LEU A 9 -47.55 -7.71 -8.74
N VAL A 10 -48.35 -7.99 -7.71
CA VAL A 10 -47.90 -7.88 -6.31
C VAL A 10 -46.72 -8.81 -6.05
N ALA A 11 -46.81 -10.07 -6.49
CA ALA A 11 -45.71 -11.03 -6.34
C ALA A 11 -44.44 -10.55 -7.07
N ALA A 12 -44.57 -10.04 -8.30
CA ALA A 12 -43.44 -9.52 -9.08
C ALA A 12 -42.76 -8.33 -8.37
N VAL A 13 -43.53 -7.40 -7.79
CA VAL A 13 -43.00 -6.27 -7.04
C VAL A 13 -42.27 -6.73 -5.78
N LEU A 14 -42.83 -7.69 -5.04
CA LEU A 14 -42.19 -8.25 -3.84
C LEU A 14 -40.88 -8.96 -4.18
N ILE A 15 -40.86 -9.77 -5.24
CA ILE A 15 -39.66 -10.44 -5.73
C ILE A 15 -38.61 -9.40 -6.14
N SER A 16 -38.99 -8.36 -6.88
CA SER A 16 -38.09 -7.28 -7.28
C SER A 16 -37.49 -6.57 -6.06
N ALA A 17 -38.31 -6.22 -5.07
CA ALA A 17 -37.84 -5.57 -3.85
C ALA A 17 -36.79 -6.42 -3.11
N LEU A 18 -37.04 -7.73 -2.96
CA LEU A 18 -36.08 -8.65 -2.34
C LEU A 18 -34.79 -8.78 -3.15
N LEU A 19 -34.89 -8.86 -4.48
CA LEU A 19 -33.73 -8.94 -5.36
C LEU A 19 -32.85 -7.68 -5.27
N VAL A 20 -33.45 -6.49 -5.20
CA VAL A 20 -32.71 -5.23 -5.04
C VAL A 20 -31.96 -5.21 -3.72
N VAL A 21 -32.60 -5.61 -2.61
CA VAL A 21 -31.96 -5.69 -1.29
C VAL A 21 -30.80 -6.70 -1.32
N TYR A 22 -31.02 -7.87 -1.92
CA TYR A 22 -30.00 -8.90 -2.07
C TYR A 22 -28.81 -8.41 -2.89
N ALA A 23 -29.06 -7.80 -4.05
CA ALA A 23 -28.02 -7.22 -4.90
C ALA A 23 -27.23 -6.14 -4.15
N ARG A 24 -27.91 -5.26 -3.42
CA ARG A 24 -27.25 -4.23 -2.60
C ARG A 24 -26.37 -4.84 -1.50
N HIS A 25 -26.84 -5.90 -0.84
CA HIS A 25 -26.08 -6.60 0.18
C HIS A 25 -24.81 -7.24 -0.42
N GLN A 26 -24.96 -7.97 -1.54
CA GLN A 26 -23.84 -8.59 -2.24
C GLN A 26 -22.82 -7.55 -2.70
N SER A 27 -23.27 -6.42 -3.29
CA SER A 27 -22.37 -5.32 -3.64
C SER A 27 -21.60 -4.80 -2.43
N ARG A 28 -22.25 -4.66 -1.26
CA ARG A 28 -21.57 -4.22 -0.05
C ARG A 28 -20.51 -5.22 0.43
N VAL A 29 -20.79 -6.53 0.37
CA VAL A 29 -19.83 -7.56 0.77
C VAL A 29 -18.59 -7.54 -0.13
N VAL A 30 -18.80 -7.56 -1.45
CA VAL A 30 -17.69 -7.52 -2.43
C VAL A 30 -16.90 -6.22 -2.31
N PHE A 31 -17.58 -5.10 -2.11
CA PHE A 31 -16.92 -3.80 -1.95
C PHE A 31 -16.02 -3.74 -0.69
N VAL A 32 -16.44 -4.37 0.40
CA VAL A 32 -15.60 -4.49 1.61
C VAL A 32 -14.35 -5.32 1.32
N GLN A 33 -14.49 -6.43 0.60
CA GLN A 33 -13.34 -7.27 0.23
C GLN A 33 -12.32 -6.50 -0.63
N ILE A 34 -12.79 -5.72 -1.61
CA ILE A 34 -11.93 -4.86 -2.43
C ILE A 34 -11.18 -3.87 -1.55
N GLN A 35 -11.88 -3.16 -0.65
CA GLN A 35 -11.23 -2.19 0.24
C GLN A 35 -10.16 -2.82 1.14
N THR A 36 -10.39 -4.05 1.63
CA THR A 36 -9.39 -4.75 2.43
C THR A 36 -8.13 -5.04 1.61
N LEU A 37 -8.27 -5.55 0.39
CA LEU A 37 -7.14 -5.83 -0.49
C LEU A 37 -6.41 -4.56 -0.94
N GLU A 38 -7.14 -3.48 -1.21
CA GLU A 38 -6.55 -2.17 -1.54
C GLU A 38 -5.73 -1.63 -0.37
N SER A 39 -6.27 -1.72 0.86
CA SER A 39 -5.54 -1.30 2.07
C SER A 39 -4.26 -2.11 2.28
N GLU A 40 -4.27 -3.42 2.03
CA GLU A 40 -3.08 -4.26 2.13
C GLU A 40 -2.04 -3.88 1.07
N ARG A 41 -2.48 -3.69 -0.18
CA ARG A 41 -1.61 -3.23 -1.27
C ARG A 41 -0.96 -1.88 -0.93
N ASP A 42 -1.73 -0.94 -0.40
CA ASP A 42 -1.24 0.40 -0.11
C ASP A 42 -0.20 0.37 1.02
N ALA A 43 -0.41 -0.45 2.06
CA ALA A 43 0.56 -0.68 3.12
C ALA A 43 1.88 -1.27 2.58
N LEU A 44 1.80 -2.27 1.70
CA LEU A 44 2.98 -2.85 1.05
C LEU A 44 3.71 -1.83 0.16
N ASN A 45 2.97 -0.97 -0.54
CA ASN A 45 3.55 0.06 -1.39
C ASN A 45 4.26 1.15 -0.57
N GLU A 46 3.73 1.50 0.59
CA GLU A 46 4.38 2.40 1.55
C GLU A 46 5.70 1.79 2.05
N GLU A 47 5.66 0.52 2.48
CA GLU A 47 6.86 -0.19 2.93
C GLU A 47 7.92 -0.27 1.83
N TRP A 48 7.51 -0.63 0.60
CA TRP A 48 8.39 -0.66 -0.55
C TRP A 48 9.03 0.71 -0.84
N SER A 49 8.23 1.78 -0.80
CA SER A 49 8.71 3.15 -1.01
C SER A 49 9.74 3.55 0.05
N ARG A 50 9.50 3.16 1.31
CA ARG A 50 10.46 3.38 2.40
C ARG A 50 11.75 2.61 2.19
N LEU A 51 11.68 1.32 1.83
CA LEU A 51 12.86 0.50 1.54
C LEU A 51 13.69 1.07 0.38
N GLN A 52 13.03 1.58 -0.66
CA GLN A 52 13.70 2.22 -1.79
C GLN A 52 14.50 3.46 -1.36
N LEU A 53 13.95 4.27 -0.44
CA LEU A 53 14.66 5.42 0.13
C LEU A 53 15.86 4.99 0.96
N GLU A 54 15.72 3.96 1.78
CA GLU A 54 16.81 3.38 2.58
C GLU A 54 17.96 2.88 1.67
N GLN A 55 17.63 2.14 0.61
CA GLN A 55 18.61 1.66 -0.37
C GLN A 55 19.28 2.81 -1.12
N SER A 56 18.52 3.84 -1.53
CA SER A 56 19.10 4.99 -2.23
C SER A 56 20.11 5.74 -1.36
N THR A 57 19.86 5.83 -0.05
CA THR A 57 20.75 6.50 0.91
C THR A 57 22.05 5.71 1.08
N GLN A 58 21.96 4.38 1.23
CA GLN A 58 23.13 3.51 1.30
C GLN A 58 23.96 3.51 0.00
N ALA A 59 23.29 3.45 -1.16
CA ALA A 59 23.95 3.50 -2.46
C ALA A 59 24.67 4.84 -2.68
N MET A 60 24.04 5.96 -2.28
CA MET A 60 24.67 7.28 -2.33
C MET A 60 25.88 7.39 -1.40
N ALA A 61 25.79 6.90 -0.16
CA ALA A 61 26.92 6.89 0.77
C ALA A 61 28.10 6.06 0.24
N SER A 62 27.84 4.85 -0.25
CA SER A 62 28.86 3.98 -0.85
C SER A 62 29.52 4.63 -2.06
N ARG A 63 28.75 5.32 -2.91
CA ARG A 63 29.27 6.07 -4.06
C ARG A 63 30.16 7.24 -3.65
N ILE A 64 29.76 8.01 -2.63
CA ILE A 64 30.56 9.13 -2.10
C ILE A 64 31.89 8.62 -1.52
N GLU A 65 31.86 7.50 -0.80
CA GLU A 65 33.06 6.93 -0.19
C GLU A 65 34.06 6.39 -1.24
N GLY A 66 33.55 5.78 -2.31
CA GLY A 66 34.38 5.40 -3.47
C GLY A 66 35.03 6.61 -4.13
N LEU A 67 34.25 7.67 -4.38
CA LEU A 67 34.76 8.91 -4.98
C LEU A 67 35.81 9.58 -4.09
N ALA A 68 35.60 9.59 -2.77
CA ALA A 68 36.54 10.14 -1.80
C ALA A 68 37.87 9.37 -1.78
N ARG A 69 37.83 8.03 -1.85
CA ARG A 69 39.04 7.19 -1.91
C ARG A 69 39.77 7.33 -3.25
N GLU A 70 39.06 7.30 -4.37
CA GLU A 70 39.68 7.29 -5.70
C GLU A 70 40.13 8.67 -6.18
N GLN A 71 39.30 9.71 -6.00
CA GLN A 71 39.59 11.03 -6.56
C GLN A 71 40.33 11.95 -5.57
N LEU A 72 40.14 11.74 -4.27
CA LEU A 72 40.73 12.59 -3.23
C LEU A 72 41.82 11.88 -2.41
N ASP A 73 42.15 10.62 -2.73
CA ASP A 73 43.06 9.73 -1.96
C ASP A 73 42.76 9.76 -0.45
N MET A 74 41.49 9.98 -0.08
CA MET A 74 41.07 9.99 1.32
C MET A 74 41.19 8.57 1.87
N ARG A 75 42.03 8.40 2.89
CA ARG A 75 42.20 7.14 3.62
C ARG A 75 41.66 7.30 5.04
N SER A 76 41.09 6.22 5.56
CA SER A 76 40.70 6.18 6.97
C SER A 76 41.93 6.45 7.84
N PRO A 77 41.88 7.46 8.75
CA PRO A 77 43.01 7.79 9.59
C PRO A 77 43.34 6.62 10.52
N LYS A 78 44.63 6.41 10.75
CA LYS A 78 45.10 5.37 11.70
C LYS A 78 44.79 5.80 13.13
N PRO A 79 44.69 4.85 14.10
CA PRO A 79 44.44 5.17 15.51
C PRO A 79 45.43 6.21 16.07
N GLU A 80 46.66 6.21 15.59
CA GLU A 80 47.74 7.14 15.94
C GLU A 80 47.50 8.60 15.50
N GLN A 81 46.54 8.82 14.59
CA GLN A 81 46.21 10.13 14.01
C GLN A 81 44.90 10.72 14.57
N LEU A 82 44.24 10.01 15.50
CA LEU A 82 42.99 10.44 16.12
C LEU A 82 43.30 11.15 17.45
N VAL A 83 43.01 12.45 17.51
CA VAL A 83 43.03 13.21 18.76
C VAL A 83 41.59 13.33 19.28
N LEU A 84 41.29 12.61 20.35
CA LEU A 84 40.02 12.75 21.08
C LEU A 84 40.09 14.01 21.94
N VAL A 85 39.33 15.04 21.57
CA VAL A 85 39.17 16.25 22.39
C VAL A 85 38.10 15.96 23.45
N PRO A 86 38.43 16.00 24.76
CA PRO A 86 37.42 15.88 25.80
C PRO A 86 36.49 17.10 25.76
N GLN A 87 35.18 16.84 25.90
CA GLN A 87 34.12 17.85 26.01
C GLN A 87 34.24 18.64 27.31
#